data_AF-R7P8X4-F1
#
_entry.id   AF-R7P8X4-F1
#
_cell.length_a   1.000
_cell.length_b   1.000
_cell.length_c   1.000
_cell.angle_alpha   90.00
_cell.angle_beta   90.00
_cell.angle_gamma   90.00
#
_symmetry.space_group_name_H-M   'P 1'
#
loop_
_entity.id
_entity.type
_entity.pdbx_description
1 polymer ?
#
loop_
_entity_poly.entity_id
_entity_poly.type
_entity_poly.pdbx_seq_one_letter_code
_entity_poly.pdbx_strand_id
1 'polypeptide(L)'
;MANDVDGTGLSYLGDETPDAGVQTNYVLDPWTAQKTAGNNSFTIGGATAQPASALYGVWFDVRSDDPNQWASYVKAGTSVSDGSETWQRIGYTLENTTAAAEAGSRYSTGVVFKAKFHPQGLPNYTDGATFFSYGTNLYASMEDMMQHFYGSVFASDFSKVASCQTWGAVKAFIASTLLPNDPSGYYTWLNTQAEGKADDDVADAQSLTWSRYMLTECGYSKSADGAVTLDQNGKVTRRALRPTGVRTYEDATCYYTWWVRHSNDGQDDTNGIMEYAIVRNNIYKLKVNSIYSLGSDIPTDEDHGLVIEVYVNDWQLLDPEILPM
;
A
#
# COMPACT_ATOMS: atom_id res chain seq x y z
N MET A 1 30.38 -7.68 14.58
CA MET A 1 30.86 -7.48 13.20
C MET A 1 31.34 -8.76 12.60
N ALA A 2 31.14 -8.94 11.29
CA ALA A 2 31.64 -10.03 10.48
C ALA A 2 32.14 -9.50 9.12
N ASN A 3 33.04 -10.23 8.49
CA ASN A 3 33.53 -9.90 7.14
C ASN A 3 32.49 -10.21 6.06
N ASP A 4 31.59 -11.14 6.34
CA ASP A 4 30.51 -11.58 5.45
C ASP A 4 29.25 -11.95 6.24
N VAL A 5 28.17 -12.28 5.52
CA VAL A 5 26.89 -12.66 6.11
C VAL A 5 26.90 -13.99 6.84
N ASP A 6 27.85 -14.87 6.52
CA ASP A 6 27.99 -16.20 7.11
C ASP A 6 28.73 -16.16 8.46
N GLY A 7 29.22 -14.99 8.86
CA GLY A 7 29.93 -14.83 10.13
C GLY A 7 31.41 -15.19 10.04
N THR A 8 32.05 -15.04 8.89
CA THR A 8 33.51 -15.16 8.82
C THR A 8 34.16 -13.97 9.54
N GLY A 9 35.16 -14.23 10.39
CA GLY A 9 35.90 -13.17 11.08
C GLY A 9 35.09 -12.42 12.16
N LEU A 10 34.23 -13.13 12.91
CA LEU A 10 33.40 -12.52 13.95
C LEU A 10 34.22 -11.76 15.00
N SER A 11 33.87 -10.49 15.16
CA SER A 11 34.28 -9.63 16.26
C SER A 11 33.05 -9.19 17.05
N TYR A 12 32.94 -9.66 18.30
CA TYR A 12 31.87 -9.27 19.21
C TYR A 12 32.09 -7.83 19.68
N LEU A 13 31.05 -6.99 19.58
CA LEU A 13 31.13 -5.55 19.88
C LEU A 13 32.22 -4.81 19.07
N GLY A 14 32.61 -5.34 17.91
CA GLY A 14 33.51 -4.63 16.99
C GLY A 14 32.81 -3.44 16.33
N ASP A 15 33.63 -2.52 15.81
CA ASP A 15 33.14 -1.32 15.13
C ASP A 15 32.77 -1.58 13.67
N GLU A 16 31.75 -0.88 13.18
CA GLU A 16 31.48 -0.76 11.75
C GLU A 16 32.62 0.00 11.07
N THR A 17 33.10 -0.51 9.94
CA THR A 17 34.21 0.09 9.20
C THR A 17 33.72 0.61 7.86
N PRO A 18 33.44 1.92 7.74
CA PRO A 18 33.11 2.52 6.46
C PRO A 18 34.39 2.76 5.64
N ASP A 19 34.31 2.52 4.33
CA ASP A 19 35.27 2.98 3.33
C ASP A 19 34.55 3.87 2.33
N ALA A 20 35.03 5.10 2.13
CA ALA A 20 34.39 6.14 1.32
C ALA A 20 32.87 6.37 1.61
N GLY A 21 32.41 6.11 2.84
CA GLY A 21 31.01 6.25 3.25
C GLY A 21 30.16 4.99 3.07
N VAL A 22 30.75 3.90 2.60
CA VAL A 22 30.10 2.60 2.38
C VAL A 22 30.59 1.59 3.40
N GLN A 23 29.68 0.82 4.00
CA GLN A 23 30.09 -0.21 4.95
C GLN A 23 30.84 -1.37 4.28
N THR A 24 31.93 -1.82 4.93
CA THR A 24 32.77 -2.92 4.43
C THR A 24 32.60 -4.22 5.22
N ASN A 25 31.91 -4.17 6.36
CA ASN A 25 31.65 -5.29 7.25
C ASN A 25 30.17 -5.33 7.67
N TYR A 26 29.74 -6.47 8.21
CA TYR A 26 28.34 -6.74 8.55
C TYR A 26 28.09 -6.71 10.05
N VAL A 27 26.96 -6.11 10.45
CA VAL A 27 26.27 -6.47 11.69
C VAL A 27 25.30 -7.60 11.36
N LEU A 28 25.31 -8.65 12.19
CA LEU A 28 24.49 -9.83 11.96
C LEU A 28 23.44 -9.96 13.06
N ASP A 29 22.18 -9.99 12.64
CA ASP A 29 21.09 -10.51 13.44
C ASP A 29 21.06 -12.05 13.38
N PRO A 30 20.29 -12.73 14.24
CA PRO A 30 20.28 -14.20 14.32
C PRO A 30 19.90 -14.92 13.02
N TRP A 31 19.27 -14.23 12.07
CA TRP A 31 18.74 -14.79 10.83
C TRP A 31 19.33 -14.17 9.56
N THR A 32 20.30 -13.24 9.64
CA THR A 32 20.87 -12.52 8.48
C THR A 32 21.23 -13.46 7.31
N ALA A 33 21.99 -14.52 7.57
CA ALA A 33 22.39 -15.49 6.55
C ALA A 33 21.22 -16.33 6.00
N GLN A 34 20.12 -16.44 6.75
CA GLN A 34 18.96 -17.26 6.40
C GLN A 34 17.92 -16.48 5.60
N LYS A 35 17.96 -15.14 5.60
CA LYS A 35 17.01 -14.30 4.87
C LYS A 35 17.33 -14.28 3.38
N THR A 36 16.82 -15.27 2.67
CA THR A 36 16.95 -15.36 1.21
C THR A 36 15.60 -15.47 0.54
N ALA A 37 15.52 -15.16 -0.76
CA ALA A 37 14.29 -15.31 -1.54
C ALA A 37 13.73 -16.75 -1.49
N GLY A 38 14.61 -17.75 -1.46
CA GLY A 38 14.26 -19.17 -1.45
C GLY A 38 13.98 -19.77 -0.07
N ASN A 39 14.31 -19.07 1.02
CA ASN A 39 14.06 -19.58 2.36
C ASN A 39 12.71 -19.08 2.91
N ASN A 40 11.92 -20.02 3.44
CA ASN A 40 10.67 -19.73 4.14
C ASN A 40 10.48 -20.63 5.38
N SER A 41 11.58 -21.05 5.99
CA SER A 41 11.59 -21.93 7.17
C SER A 41 12.63 -21.45 8.17
N PHE A 42 12.17 -20.72 9.18
CA PHE A 42 12.99 -20.15 10.24
C PHE A 42 12.77 -20.87 11.57
N THR A 43 13.76 -20.77 12.45
CA THR A 43 13.63 -21.20 13.85
C THR A 43 13.57 -19.97 14.74
N ILE A 44 12.47 -19.79 15.48
CA ILE A 44 12.20 -18.60 16.30
C ILE A 44 11.76 -19.06 17.69
N GLY A 45 12.51 -18.71 18.74
CA GLY A 45 12.15 -19.05 20.12
C GLY A 45 11.94 -20.56 20.38
N GLY A 46 12.57 -21.43 19.57
CA GLY A 46 12.42 -22.88 19.64
C GLY A 46 11.34 -23.48 18.71
N ALA A 47 10.45 -22.66 18.14
CA ALA A 47 9.54 -23.10 17.09
C ALA A 47 10.28 -23.19 15.75
N THR A 48 10.15 -24.32 15.05
CA THR A 48 10.77 -24.57 13.74
C THR A 48 9.76 -24.38 12.60
N ALA A 49 10.25 -24.36 11.36
CA ALA A 49 9.44 -24.23 10.14
C ALA A 49 8.53 -22.99 10.13
N GLN A 50 8.96 -21.90 10.75
CA GLN A 50 8.22 -20.65 10.75
C GLN A 50 8.41 -19.93 9.40
N PRO A 51 7.37 -19.31 8.84
CA PRO A 51 7.51 -18.53 7.60
C PRO A 51 8.33 -17.26 7.84
N ALA A 52 8.82 -16.64 6.76
CA ALA A 52 9.54 -15.36 6.81
C ALA A 52 8.76 -14.26 7.57
N SER A 53 7.45 -14.21 7.37
CA SER A 53 6.57 -13.25 8.04
C SER A 53 6.58 -13.36 9.57
N ALA A 54 6.93 -14.52 10.14
CA ALA A 54 6.98 -14.72 11.58
C ALA A 54 8.17 -14.02 12.25
N LEU A 55 9.17 -13.57 11.48
CA LEU A 55 10.28 -12.76 11.98
C LEU A 55 9.84 -11.33 12.35
N TYR A 56 8.67 -10.89 11.87
CA TYR A 56 8.23 -9.51 11.94
C TYR A 56 6.88 -9.39 12.65
N GLY A 57 6.72 -8.33 13.44
CA GLY A 57 5.42 -8.01 14.04
C GLY A 57 4.37 -7.62 13.00
N VAL A 58 4.80 -7.01 11.90
CA VAL A 58 4.00 -6.77 10.69
C VAL A 58 4.81 -7.09 9.46
N TRP A 59 4.23 -7.93 8.61
CA TRP A 59 4.80 -8.33 7.34
C TRP A 59 4.04 -7.69 6.19
N PHE A 60 4.78 -6.96 5.34
CA PHE A 60 4.22 -6.10 4.31
C PHE A 60 3.41 -6.90 3.26
N ASP A 61 3.99 -7.97 2.71
CA ASP A 61 3.42 -8.73 1.59
C ASP A 61 2.12 -9.50 1.91
N VAL A 62 1.85 -9.73 3.19
CA VAL A 62 0.70 -10.55 3.64
C VAL A 62 -0.33 -9.68 4.37
N ARG A 63 -0.12 -8.37 4.44
CA ARG A 63 -1.09 -7.46 5.07
C ARG A 63 -2.32 -7.28 4.18
N SER A 64 -3.41 -6.82 4.79
CA SER A 64 -4.68 -6.65 4.11
C SER A 64 -4.61 -5.60 2.99
N ASP A 65 -5.32 -5.90 1.90
CA ASP A 65 -5.60 -5.01 0.78
C ASP A 65 -6.77 -4.04 1.07
N ASP A 66 -7.30 -4.08 2.29
CA ASP A 66 -8.35 -3.22 2.82
C ASP A 66 -7.76 -1.88 3.33
N PRO A 67 -8.13 -0.73 2.72
CA PRO A 67 -7.70 0.60 3.17
C PRO A 67 -8.04 0.90 4.63
N ASN A 68 -9.18 0.41 5.14
CA ASN A 68 -9.63 0.67 6.50
C ASN A 68 -8.72 0.00 7.55
N GLN A 69 -8.11 -1.15 7.22
CA GLN A 69 -7.09 -1.78 8.06
C GLN A 69 -5.76 -1.03 8.07
N TRP A 70 -5.39 -0.37 6.98
CA TRP A 70 -4.22 0.51 6.95
C TRP A 70 -4.48 1.83 7.66
N ALA A 71 -5.64 2.44 7.43
CA ALA A 71 -6.02 3.69 8.06
C ALA A 71 -6.11 3.57 9.59
N SER A 72 -6.54 2.41 10.09
CA SER A 72 -6.56 2.09 11.51
C SER A 72 -5.19 1.74 12.08
N TYR A 73 -4.26 1.24 11.28
CA TYR A 73 -2.94 0.81 11.75
C TYR A 73 -1.88 1.91 11.71
N VAL A 74 -1.86 2.72 10.64
CA VAL A 74 -0.92 3.84 10.51
C VAL A 74 -1.41 4.99 11.39
N LYS A 75 -0.77 5.14 12.56
CA LYS A 75 -1.09 6.15 13.57
C LYS A 75 -0.04 7.25 13.62
N ALA A 76 -0.44 8.39 14.19
CA ALA A 76 0.51 9.43 14.54
C ALA A 76 1.55 8.90 15.54
N GLY A 77 2.81 9.31 15.36
CA GLY A 77 3.87 9.02 16.31
C GLY A 77 3.67 9.72 17.64
N THR A 78 4.52 9.37 18.61
CA THR A 78 4.61 10.06 19.90
C THR A 78 5.59 11.22 19.78
N SER A 79 5.17 12.43 20.16
CA SER A 79 6.07 13.58 20.16
C SER A 79 7.24 13.36 21.13
N VAL A 80 8.46 13.61 20.66
CA VAL A 80 9.70 13.57 21.44
C VAL A 80 10.54 14.80 21.13
N SER A 81 11.21 15.33 22.13
CA SER A 81 12.14 16.45 21.97
C SER A 81 13.56 15.95 21.81
N ASP A 82 14.30 16.57 20.91
CA ASP A 82 15.73 16.34 20.71
C ASP A 82 16.42 17.68 20.50
N GLY A 83 17.10 18.17 21.55
CA GLY A 83 17.60 19.54 21.59
C GLY A 83 16.50 20.58 21.35
N SER A 84 16.64 21.37 20.28
CA SER A 84 15.65 22.38 19.86
C SER A 84 14.60 21.84 18.89
N GLU A 85 14.71 20.60 18.45
CA GLU A 85 13.80 20.00 17.47
C GLU A 85 12.74 19.15 18.15
N THR A 86 11.58 19.04 17.49
CA THR A 86 10.50 18.13 17.91
C THR A 86 10.28 17.09 16.83
N TRP A 87 10.41 15.83 17.20
CA TRP A 87 10.26 14.68 16.33
C TRP A 87 9.03 13.84 16.71
N GLN A 88 8.56 13.00 15.79
CA GLN A 88 7.49 12.04 16.05
C GLN A 88 8.07 10.63 16.06
N ARG A 89 8.22 10.05 17.25
CA ARG A 89 8.70 8.67 17.41
C ARG A 89 7.60 7.71 16.99
N ILE A 90 7.85 6.95 15.93
CA ILE A 90 6.90 5.99 15.36
C ILE A 90 7.04 4.57 15.92
N GLY A 91 8.16 4.24 16.56
CA GLY A 91 8.33 2.94 17.22
C GLY A 91 9.77 2.57 17.49
N TYR A 92 9.94 1.31 17.90
CA TYR A 92 11.21 0.61 18.05
C TYR A 92 11.11 -0.70 17.28
N THR A 93 12.20 -1.14 16.69
CA THR A 93 12.28 -2.43 16.01
C THR A 93 13.56 -3.15 16.41
N LEU A 94 13.54 -4.47 16.27
CA LEU A 94 14.77 -5.27 16.38
C LEU A 94 15.73 -4.91 15.24
N GLU A 95 17.00 -5.20 15.46
CA GLU A 95 18.00 -5.25 14.40
C GLU A 95 17.51 -6.15 13.27
N ASN A 96 17.68 -5.66 12.04
CA ASN A 96 17.22 -6.33 10.84
C ASN A 96 18.22 -6.05 9.73
N THR A 97 19.08 -7.03 9.48
CA THR A 97 20.11 -6.99 8.44
C THR A 97 19.94 -8.16 7.47
N THR A 98 20.44 -7.98 6.25
CA THR A 98 20.39 -8.97 5.17
C THR A 98 21.72 -8.98 4.42
N ALA A 99 21.91 -10.00 3.57
CA ALA A 99 22.90 -9.89 2.51
C ALA A 99 22.55 -8.74 1.56
N ALA A 100 23.57 -8.13 0.96
CA ALA A 100 23.39 -7.09 -0.06
C ALA A 100 22.48 -7.55 -1.21
N ALA A 101 22.64 -8.80 -1.67
CA ALA A 101 21.78 -9.37 -2.72
C ALA A 101 20.32 -9.58 -2.31
N GLU A 102 20.03 -9.54 -1.00
CA GLU A 102 18.70 -9.79 -0.42
C GLU A 102 18.11 -8.52 0.21
N ALA A 103 18.81 -7.38 0.10
CA ALA A 103 18.29 -6.08 0.47
C ALA A 103 17.14 -5.70 -0.48
N GLY A 104 15.97 -5.40 0.07
CA GLY A 104 14.77 -5.10 -0.71
C GLY A 104 13.50 -5.21 0.12
N SER A 105 12.36 -4.90 -0.51
CA SER A 105 11.05 -4.77 0.16
C SER A 105 10.62 -6.00 0.97
N ARG A 106 11.11 -7.18 0.61
CA ARG A 106 10.82 -8.41 1.32
C ARG A 106 11.32 -8.37 2.77
N TYR A 107 12.61 -8.21 3.00
CA TYR A 107 13.18 -8.34 4.35
C TYR A 107 13.55 -7.02 5.02
N SER A 108 13.61 -5.91 4.26
CA SER A 108 14.00 -4.61 4.81
C SER A 108 12.90 -4.00 5.66
N THR A 109 13.29 -3.22 6.67
CA THR A 109 12.33 -2.45 7.48
C THR A 109 11.83 -1.25 6.68
N GLY A 110 10.51 -1.13 6.51
CA GLY A 110 9.86 0.01 5.87
C GLY A 110 9.16 0.94 6.87
N VAL A 111 9.13 2.24 6.56
CA VAL A 111 8.30 3.24 7.22
C VAL A 111 7.18 3.64 6.27
N VAL A 112 5.94 3.58 6.76
CA VAL A 112 4.75 3.98 6.02
C VAL A 112 4.28 5.35 6.49
N PHE A 113 4.23 6.31 5.57
CA PHE A 113 3.64 7.63 5.79
C PHE A 113 2.20 7.63 5.28
N LYS A 114 1.27 8.11 6.11
CA LYS A 114 -0.12 8.36 5.74
C LYS A 114 -0.32 9.86 5.51
N ALA A 115 -0.91 10.24 4.39
CA ALA A 115 -1.20 11.62 4.03
C ALA A 115 -2.66 11.79 3.60
N LYS A 116 -3.13 13.04 3.60
CA LYS A 116 -4.36 13.45 2.91
C LYS A 116 -3.98 14.23 1.66
N PHE A 117 -4.36 13.73 0.50
CA PHE A 117 -4.15 14.39 -0.78
C PHE A 117 -5.40 15.18 -1.13
N HIS A 118 -5.24 16.45 -1.49
CA HIS A 118 -6.35 17.36 -1.80
C HIS A 118 -6.28 17.77 -3.28
N PRO A 119 -6.94 17.01 -4.20
CA PRO A 119 -6.92 17.31 -5.63
C PRO A 119 -7.33 18.75 -5.94
N GLN A 120 -6.46 19.49 -6.62
CA GLN A 120 -6.76 20.84 -7.07
C GLN A 120 -7.45 20.82 -8.43
N GLY A 121 -8.58 21.51 -8.55
CA GLY A 121 -9.30 21.66 -9.83
C GLY A 121 -10.03 20.40 -10.30
N LEU A 122 -10.24 19.40 -9.44
CA LEU A 122 -11.02 18.22 -9.76
C LEU A 122 -12.53 18.55 -9.79
N PRO A 123 -13.24 18.40 -10.92
CA PRO A 123 -14.67 18.68 -10.98
C PRO A 123 -15.48 17.81 -10.02
N ASN A 124 -16.55 18.38 -9.45
CA ASN A 124 -17.47 17.71 -8.51
C ASN A 124 -16.82 17.20 -7.20
N TYR A 125 -15.55 17.52 -6.96
CA TYR A 125 -14.84 17.11 -5.76
C TYR A 125 -15.17 18.01 -4.56
N THR A 126 -15.49 17.39 -3.43
CA THR A 126 -15.56 18.07 -2.13
C THR A 126 -14.24 17.85 -1.42
N ASP A 127 -13.63 18.93 -0.91
CA ASP A 127 -12.32 18.85 -0.28
C ASP A 127 -12.27 17.83 0.87
N GLY A 128 -11.27 16.94 0.84
CA GLY A 128 -11.10 15.86 1.82
C GLY A 128 -12.03 14.66 1.64
N ALA A 129 -12.91 14.65 0.64
CA ALA A 129 -13.75 13.50 0.32
C ALA A 129 -12.97 12.38 -0.39
N THR A 130 -13.58 11.20 -0.43
CA THR A 130 -13.12 10.07 -1.26
C THR A 130 -13.02 10.47 -2.74
N PHE A 131 -11.97 10.00 -3.41
CA PHE A 131 -11.83 10.10 -4.86
C PHE A 131 -11.22 8.83 -5.45
N PHE A 132 -11.23 8.72 -6.78
CA PHE A 132 -10.76 7.55 -7.52
C PHE A 132 -9.71 7.98 -8.54
N SER A 133 -8.82 7.06 -8.89
CA SER A 133 -7.96 7.22 -10.07
C SER A 133 -8.06 6.05 -11.02
N TYR A 134 -7.95 6.34 -12.30
CA TYR A 134 -7.80 5.35 -13.36
C TYR A 134 -6.78 5.87 -14.37
N GLY A 135 -5.68 5.14 -14.54
CA GLY A 135 -4.49 5.66 -15.22
C GLY A 135 -3.97 6.92 -14.52
N THR A 136 -3.80 8.00 -15.29
CA THR A 136 -3.32 9.31 -14.80
C THR A 136 -4.45 10.26 -14.38
N ASN A 137 -5.71 9.87 -14.56
CA ASN A 137 -6.85 10.74 -14.31
C ASN A 137 -7.44 10.51 -12.91
N LEU A 138 -7.93 11.59 -12.31
CA LEU A 138 -8.65 11.59 -11.04
C LEU A 138 -10.14 11.85 -11.28
N TYR A 139 -10.98 11.26 -10.43
CA TYR A 139 -12.44 11.36 -10.50
C TYR A 139 -13.02 11.49 -9.10
N ALA A 140 -13.93 12.43 -8.88
CA ALA A 140 -14.59 12.61 -7.57
C ALA A 140 -15.55 11.45 -7.25
N SER A 141 -16.00 10.70 -8.26
CA SER A 141 -16.90 9.56 -8.10
C SER A 141 -16.78 8.55 -9.25
N MET A 142 -17.36 7.37 -9.06
CA MET A 142 -17.43 6.36 -10.13
C MET A 142 -18.33 6.85 -11.28
N GLU A 143 -19.35 7.65 -10.99
CA GLU A 143 -20.19 8.29 -12.01
C GLU A 143 -19.37 9.27 -12.86
N ASP A 144 -18.49 10.08 -12.27
CA ASP A 144 -17.63 10.99 -13.03
C ASP A 144 -16.67 10.20 -13.94
N MET A 145 -16.15 9.08 -13.45
CA MET A 145 -15.31 8.16 -14.24
C MET A 145 -16.08 7.53 -15.41
N MET A 146 -17.28 7.01 -15.14
CA MET A 146 -18.12 6.40 -16.17
C MET A 146 -18.60 7.44 -17.18
N GLN A 147 -18.94 8.65 -16.73
CA GLN A 147 -19.30 9.77 -17.60
C GLN A 147 -18.14 10.21 -18.50
N HIS A 148 -16.91 10.18 -17.99
CA HIS A 148 -15.72 10.44 -18.79
C HIS A 148 -15.49 9.34 -19.85
N PHE A 149 -15.70 8.08 -19.48
CA PHE A 149 -15.43 6.93 -20.35
C PHE A 149 -16.49 6.71 -21.44
N TYR A 150 -17.77 6.88 -21.09
CA TYR A 150 -18.91 6.61 -21.96
C TYR A 150 -19.54 7.88 -22.56
N GLY A 151 -19.17 9.07 -22.09
CA GLY A 151 -19.82 10.31 -22.51
C GLY A 151 -21.33 10.28 -22.23
N SER A 152 -22.13 10.88 -23.09
CA SER A 152 -23.59 11.00 -22.86
C SER A 152 -24.30 9.65 -22.73
N VAL A 153 -23.71 8.56 -23.26
CA VAL A 153 -24.27 7.20 -23.18
C VAL A 153 -24.48 6.77 -21.73
N PHE A 154 -23.59 7.15 -20.80
CA PHE A 154 -23.77 6.82 -19.38
C PHE A 154 -25.08 7.39 -18.83
N ALA A 155 -25.34 8.67 -19.09
CA ALA A 155 -26.53 9.34 -18.61
C ALA A 155 -27.81 8.91 -19.34
N SER A 156 -27.75 8.65 -20.65
CA SER A 156 -28.94 8.41 -21.47
C SER A 156 -29.36 6.95 -21.56
N ASP A 157 -28.40 6.02 -21.49
CA ASP A 157 -28.63 4.65 -21.95
C ASP A 157 -28.48 3.60 -20.85
N PHE A 158 -27.64 3.82 -19.83
CA PHE A 158 -27.39 2.80 -18.80
C PHE A 158 -28.64 2.38 -18.02
N SER A 159 -29.62 3.29 -17.85
CA SER A 159 -30.88 3.00 -17.17
C SER A 159 -31.83 2.10 -17.99
N LYS A 160 -31.60 1.95 -19.30
CA LYS A 160 -32.48 1.17 -20.18
C LYS A 160 -32.52 -0.32 -19.83
N VAL A 161 -31.46 -0.86 -19.22
CA VAL A 161 -31.43 -2.25 -18.75
C VAL A 161 -32.58 -2.56 -17.79
N ALA A 162 -33.03 -1.58 -17.01
CA ALA A 162 -34.09 -1.74 -16.02
C ALA A 162 -35.48 -1.99 -16.65
N SER A 163 -35.60 -1.76 -17.97
CA SER A 163 -36.81 -1.98 -18.76
C SER A 163 -36.71 -3.23 -19.65
N CYS A 164 -35.60 -3.97 -19.61
CA CYS A 164 -35.45 -5.21 -20.36
C CYS A 164 -36.39 -6.29 -19.80
N GLN A 165 -37.32 -6.76 -20.63
CA GLN A 165 -38.25 -7.83 -20.24
C GLN A 165 -37.66 -9.23 -20.42
N THR A 166 -36.74 -9.40 -21.37
CA THR A 166 -36.13 -10.69 -21.69
C THR A 166 -34.60 -10.64 -21.65
N TRP A 167 -33.97 -11.80 -21.49
CA TRP A 167 -32.52 -11.93 -21.53
C TRP A 167 -31.93 -11.60 -22.92
N GLY A 168 -32.69 -11.79 -24.01
CA GLY A 168 -32.28 -11.30 -25.33
C GLY A 168 -32.19 -9.77 -25.38
N ALA A 169 -33.13 -9.07 -24.74
CA ALA A 169 -33.05 -7.62 -24.59
C ALA A 169 -31.85 -7.17 -23.74
N VAL A 170 -31.53 -7.89 -22.66
CA VAL A 170 -30.32 -7.63 -21.86
C VAL A 170 -29.05 -7.82 -22.69
N LYS A 171 -28.94 -8.91 -23.47
CA LYS A 171 -27.79 -9.15 -24.36
C LYS A 171 -27.66 -8.07 -25.43
N ALA A 172 -28.78 -7.62 -25.99
CA ALA A 172 -28.80 -6.50 -26.94
C ALA A 172 -28.34 -5.19 -26.29
N PHE A 173 -28.77 -4.91 -25.05
CA PHE A 173 -28.29 -3.77 -24.26
C PHE A 173 -26.77 -3.82 -24.05
N ILE A 174 -26.24 -4.96 -23.59
CA ILE A 174 -24.79 -5.14 -23.41
C ILE A 174 -24.05 -4.85 -24.72
N ALA A 175 -24.46 -5.48 -25.82
CA ALA A 175 -23.77 -5.38 -27.11
C ALA A 175 -23.82 -3.99 -27.73
N SER A 176 -24.87 -3.21 -27.45
CA SER A 176 -25.08 -1.88 -28.04
C SER A 176 -24.60 -0.73 -27.17
N THR A 177 -24.51 -0.94 -25.85
CA THR A 177 -24.30 0.15 -24.88
C THR A 177 -22.98 0.03 -24.13
N LEU A 178 -22.57 -1.19 -23.77
CA LEU A 178 -21.46 -1.40 -22.86
C LEU A 178 -20.15 -1.69 -23.60
N LEU A 179 -19.05 -1.15 -23.07
CA LEU A 179 -17.70 -1.31 -23.60
C LEU A 179 -16.97 -2.43 -22.84
N PRO A 180 -16.28 -3.37 -23.52
CA PRO A 180 -15.59 -4.47 -22.85
C PRO A 180 -14.49 -4.06 -21.86
N ASN A 181 -13.90 -2.88 -22.04
CA ASN A 181 -12.85 -2.32 -21.20
C ASN A 181 -13.39 -1.32 -20.16
N ASP A 182 -14.65 -1.47 -19.75
CA ASP A 182 -15.26 -0.61 -18.75
C ASP A 182 -14.51 -0.64 -17.41
N PRO A 183 -14.22 0.53 -16.82
CA PRO A 183 -13.40 0.61 -15.61
C PRO A 183 -14.16 0.21 -14.34
N SER A 184 -15.50 0.06 -14.38
CA SER A 184 -16.28 -0.38 -13.21
C SER A 184 -16.44 -1.91 -13.12
N GLY A 185 -16.17 -2.65 -14.20
CA GLY A 185 -16.38 -4.11 -14.29
C GLY A 185 -17.82 -4.54 -14.57
N TYR A 186 -18.74 -3.58 -14.71
CA TYR A 186 -20.15 -3.81 -15.00
C TYR A 186 -20.39 -4.55 -16.32
N TYR A 187 -19.61 -4.28 -17.37
CA TYR A 187 -19.71 -5.04 -18.63
C TYR A 187 -19.49 -6.53 -18.39
N THR A 188 -18.41 -6.88 -17.70
CA THR A 188 -18.03 -8.27 -17.43
C THR A 188 -19.08 -8.93 -16.55
N TRP A 189 -19.48 -8.26 -15.47
CA TRP A 189 -20.50 -8.78 -14.56
C TRP A 189 -21.83 -9.04 -15.27
N LEU A 190 -22.35 -8.08 -16.05
CA LEU A 190 -23.65 -8.23 -16.71
C LEU A 190 -23.62 -9.28 -17.82
N ASN A 191 -22.48 -9.44 -18.52
CA ASN A 191 -22.26 -10.56 -19.43
C ASN A 191 -22.34 -11.90 -18.71
N THR A 192 -21.69 -12.04 -17.55
CA THR A 192 -21.77 -13.26 -16.74
C THR A 192 -23.20 -13.56 -16.28
N GLN A 193 -23.99 -12.55 -15.92
CA GLN A 193 -25.41 -12.76 -15.56
C GLN A 193 -26.24 -13.30 -16.75
N ALA A 194 -25.95 -12.81 -17.97
CA ALA A 194 -26.67 -13.18 -19.18
C ALA A 194 -26.15 -14.46 -19.86
N GLU A 195 -25.01 -14.99 -19.42
CA GLU A 195 -24.37 -16.17 -19.99
C GLU A 195 -25.27 -17.41 -19.88
N GLY A 196 -25.40 -18.16 -20.97
CA GLY A 196 -26.22 -19.38 -21.02
C GLY A 196 -27.74 -19.19 -20.91
N LYS A 197 -28.23 -17.96 -20.69
CA LYS A 197 -29.67 -17.67 -20.64
C LYS A 197 -30.30 -17.73 -22.04
N ALA A 198 -31.41 -18.44 -22.20
CA ALA A 198 -32.25 -18.33 -23.40
C ALA A 198 -32.96 -16.95 -23.40
N ASP A 199 -33.65 -16.59 -24.49
CA ASP A 199 -34.42 -15.34 -24.58
C ASP A 199 -35.75 -15.42 -23.80
N ASP A 200 -35.64 -15.77 -22.52
CA ASP A 200 -36.75 -15.88 -21.57
C ASP A 200 -36.88 -14.61 -20.72
N ASP A 201 -37.97 -14.52 -19.96
CA ASP A 201 -38.26 -13.40 -19.07
C ASP A 201 -37.17 -13.16 -18.01
N VAL A 202 -36.89 -11.89 -17.74
CA VAL A 202 -36.02 -11.43 -16.64
C VAL A 202 -36.90 -11.15 -15.42
N ALA A 203 -36.72 -11.94 -14.35
CA ALA A 203 -37.54 -11.83 -13.15
C ALA A 203 -37.39 -10.48 -12.41
N ASP A 204 -36.17 -9.92 -12.40
CA ASP A 204 -35.88 -8.61 -11.80
C ASP A 204 -34.82 -7.87 -12.65
N ALA A 205 -35.28 -7.03 -13.57
CA ALA A 205 -34.38 -6.20 -14.37
C ALA A 205 -33.78 -5.02 -13.59
N GLN A 206 -34.40 -4.62 -12.47
CA GLN A 206 -33.90 -3.52 -11.65
C GLN A 206 -32.62 -3.93 -10.92
N SER A 207 -32.52 -5.19 -10.48
CA SER A 207 -31.28 -5.73 -9.88
C SER A 207 -30.10 -5.75 -10.85
N LEU A 208 -30.35 -5.64 -12.17
CA LEU A 208 -29.31 -5.62 -13.20
C LEU A 208 -28.73 -4.23 -13.47
N THR A 209 -29.26 -3.17 -12.87
CA THR A 209 -28.80 -1.80 -13.12
C THR A 209 -27.39 -1.54 -12.59
N TRP A 210 -26.65 -0.62 -13.22
CA TRP A 210 -25.28 -0.25 -12.83
C TRP A 210 -25.18 0.18 -11.36
N SER A 211 -26.10 1.01 -10.88
CA SER A 211 -26.11 1.45 -9.48
C SER A 211 -26.38 0.31 -8.51
N ARG A 212 -27.19 -0.68 -8.89
CA ARG A 212 -27.39 -1.89 -8.09
C ARG A 212 -26.15 -2.76 -8.07
N TYR A 213 -25.53 -3.00 -9.22
CA TYR A 213 -24.24 -3.69 -9.31
C TYR A 213 -23.18 -3.03 -8.42
N MET A 214 -22.99 -1.71 -8.52
CA MET A 214 -22.02 -0.99 -7.70
C MET A 214 -22.30 -1.16 -6.21
N LEU A 215 -23.57 -1.15 -5.79
CA LEU A 215 -23.95 -1.32 -4.39
C LEU A 215 -23.77 -2.78 -3.90
N THR A 216 -24.19 -3.77 -4.69
CA THR A 216 -24.24 -5.18 -4.24
C THR A 216 -22.92 -5.90 -4.43
N GLU A 217 -22.19 -5.60 -5.50
CA GLU A 217 -20.91 -6.26 -5.81
C GLU A 217 -19.70 -5.43 -5.38
N CYS A 218 -19.80 -4.11 -5.47
CA CYS A 218 -18.69 -3.21 -5.13
C CYS A 218 -18.85 -2.52 -3.77
N GLY A 219 -19.99 -2.65 -3.07
CA GLY A 219 -20.21 -1.93 -1.80
C GLY A 219 -20.23 -0.40 -1.94
N TYR A 220 -20.41 0.11 -3.14
CA TYR A 220 -20.33 1.53 -3.49
C TYR A 220 -21.70 2.13 -3.72
N SER A 221 -21.92 3.34 -3.22
CA SER A 221 -23.06 4.16 -3.62
C SER A 221 -22.71 5.65 -3.60
N LYS A 222 -23.48 6.44 -4.36
CA LYS A 222 -23.45 7.89 -4.34
C LYS A 222 -24.86 8.42 -4.10
N SER A 223 -25.02 9.33 -3.15
CA SER A 223 -26.29 9.99 -2.86
C SER A 223 -26.54 11.15 -3.83
N ALA A 224 -27.78 11.65 -3.84
CA ALA A 224 -28.20 12.73 -4.74
C ALA A 224 -27.48 14.07 -4.51
N ASP A 225 -26.97 14.30 -3.29
CA ASP A 225 -26.12 15.43 -2.93
C ASP A 225 -24.64 15.23 -3.33
N GLY A 226 -24.30 14.07 -3.88
CA GLY A 226 -22.97 13.73 -4.37
C GLY A 226 -22.06 13.03 -3.37
N ALA A 227 -22.52 12.75 -2.14
CA ALA A 227 -21.71 12.06 -1.15
C ALA A 227 -21.51 10.58 -1.53
N VAL A 228 -20.25 10.14 -1.48
CA VAL A 228 -19.84 8.75 -1.77
C VAL A 228 -19.83 7.95 -0.47
N THR A 229 -20.41 6.75 -0.51
CA THR A 229 -20.33 5.76 0.57
C THR A 229 -19.65 4.50 0.05
N LEU A 230 -18.65 4.01 0.80
CA LEU A 230 -17.88 2.81 0.49
C LEU A 230 -18.25 1.65 1.43
N ASP A 231 -17.72 0.49 1.10
CA ASP A 231 -17.67 -0.70 1.96
C ASP A 231 -19.03 -1.18 2.53
N GLN A 232 -20.07 -1.03 1.70
CA GLN A 232 -21.43 -1.48 2.04
C GLN A 232 -21.60 -2.98 1.79
N ASN A 233 -22.60 -3.57 2.43
CA ASN A 233 -23.02 -4.97 2.23
C ASN A 233 -21.90 -6.01 2.45
N GLY A 234 -20.93 -5.71 3.31
CA GLY A 234 -19.79 -6.60 3.59
C GLY A 234 -18.80 -6.73 2.43
N LYS A 235 -18.86 -5.82 1.45
CA LYS A 235 -17.90 -5.72 0.36
C LYS A 235 -16.85 -4.66 0.71
N VAL A 236 -15.63 -4.83 0.21
CA VAL A 236 -14.59 -3.79 0.25
C VAL A 236 -14.49 -3.19 -1.15
N THR A 237 -14.83 -1.92 -1.32
CA THR A 237 -14.96 -1.27 -2.62
C THR A 237 -13.66 -1.28 -3.39
N ARG A 238 -12.54 -1.01 -2.72
CA ARG A 238 -11.22 -1.11 -3.34
C ARG A 238 -10.97 -2.50 -3.92
N ARG A 239 -11.27 -3.57 -3.17
CA ARG A 239 -11.02 -4.95 -3.63
C ARG A 239 -11.86 -5.29 -4.87
N ALA A 240 -13.09 -4.78 -4.93
CA ALA A 240 -13.96 -5.00 -6.08
C ALA A 240 -13.48 -4.26 -7.34
N LEU A 241 -12.96 -3.03 -7.18
CA LEU A 241 -12.58 -2.16 -8.29
C LEU A 241 -11.10 -2.28 -8.69
N ARG A 242 -10.21 -2.73 -7.80
CA ARG A 242 -8.77 -2.84 -8.09
C ARG A 242 -8.44 -3.71 -9.31
N PRO A 243 -9.11 -4.85 -9.55
CA PRO A 243 -8.83 -5.69 -10.72
C PRO A 243 -9.08 -5.01 -12.07
N THR A 244 -9.92 -3.98 -12.12
CA THR A 244 -10.17 -3.19 -13.34
C THR A 244 -9.16 -2.05 -13.49
N GLY A 245 -8.24 -1.87 -12.55
CA GLY A 245 -7.21 -0.82 -12.55
C GLY A 245 -7.59 0.45 -11.79
N VAL A 246 -8.79 0.50 -11.21
CA VAL A 246 -9.22 1.65 -10.39
C VAL A 246 -8.51 1.62 -9.03
N ARG A 247 -8.04 2.79 -8.57
CA ARG A 247 -7.57 3.02 -7.20
C ARG A 247 -8.61 3.81 -6.42
N THR A 248 -8.75 3.51 -5.14
CA THR A 248 -9.77 4.11 -4.26
C THR A 248 -9.11 4.85 -3.10
N TYR A 249 -9.12 6.17 -3.14
CA TYR A 249 -8.55 7.04 -2.11
C TYR A 249 -9.64 7.46 -1.13
N GLU A 250 -9.96 6.57 -0.18
CA GLU A 250 -10.96 6.80 0.86
C GLU A 250 -10.59 7.99 1.76
N ASP A 251 -11.51 8.93 1.95
CA ASP A 251 -11.30 10.18 2.71
C ASP A 251 -10.04 10.96 2.27
N ALA A 252 -9.76 10.90 0.97
CA ALA A 252 -8.58 11.50 0.34
C ALA A 252 -7.25 10.96 0.88
N THR A 253 -7.25 9.77 1.50
CA THR A 253 -6.08 9.16 2.12
C THR A 253 -5.19 8.50 1.08
N CYS A 254 -3.89 8.79 1.13
CA CYS A 254 -2.87 8.08 0.38
C CYS A 254 -1.67 7.71 1.27
N TYR A 255 -0.83 6.81 0.76
CA TYR A 255 0.31 6.27 1.49
C TYR A 255 1.61 6.35 0.68
N TYR A 256 2.70 6.54 1.40
CA TYR A 256 4.06 6.45 0.84
C TYR A 256 4.88 5.49 1.72
N THR A 257 5.53 4.52 1.09
CA THR A 257 6.41 3.58 1.78
C THR A 257 7.86 3.98 1.52
N TRP A 258 8.67 3.98 2.56
CA TRP A 258 10.10 4.25 2.44
C TRP A 258 10.91 3.18 3.18
N TRP A 259 11.88 2.59 2.51
CA TRP A 259 12.72 1.53 3.08
C TRP A 259 13.91 2.14 3.80
N VAL A 260 14.11 1.74 5.06
CA VAL A 260 15.13 2.35 5.91
C VAL A 260 16.53 2.03 5.41
N ARG A 261 17.30 3.09 5.15
CA ARG A 261 18.71 3.03 4.79
C ARG A 261 19.62 3.31 5.99
N HIS A 262 20.66 2.50 6.14
CA HIS A 262 21.73 2.64 7.15
C HIS A 262 23.02 3.15 6.52
N SER A 263 23.55 2.43 5.53
CA SER A 263 24.61 2.92 4.66
C SER A 263 23.98 3.58 3.43
N ASN A 264 24.50 4.72 2.96
CA ASN A 264 24.09 5.30 1.68
C ASN A 264 25.34 5.54 0.85
N ASP A 265 25.55 4.71 -0.17
CA ASP A 265 26.67 4.80 -1.10
C ASP A 265 26.37 5.74 -2.29
N GLY A 266 25.17 6.32 -2.34
CA GLY A 266 24.71 7.21 -3.41
C GLY A 266 24.42 6.49 -4.72
N GLN A 267 24.37 5.15 -4.74
CA GLN A 267 24.06 4.33 -5.91
C GLN A 267 22.69 3.67 -5.74
N ASP A 268 21.64 4.33 -6.21
CA ASP A 268 20.27 3.83 -6.08
C ASP A 268 19.99 2.57 -6.94
N ASP A 269 20.91 2.17 -7.82
CA ASP A 269 20.77 1.02 -8.73
C ASP A 269 21.52 -0.25 -8.25
N THR A 270 22.28 -0.17 -7.16
CA THR A 270 22.99 -1.31 -6.59
C THR A 270 22.77 -1.40 -5.09
N ASN A 271 22.38 -2.58 -4.61
CA ASN A 271 22.29 -2.79 -3.17
C ASN A 271 23.68 -2.90 -2.55
N GLY A 272 24.05 -1.91 -1.74
CA GLY A 272 25.29 -1.91 -0.97
C GLY A 272 25.24 -2.85 0.24
N ILE A 273 26.42 -3.16 0.79
CA ILE A 273 26.52 -3.83 2.10
C ILE A 273 25.83 -2.94 3.14
N MET A 274 24.87 -3.52 3.87
CA MET A 274 24.14 -2.83 4.93
C MET A 274 23.45 -1.52 4.47
N GLU A 275 23.12 -1.40 3.18
CA GLU A 275 22.42 -0.23 2.67
C GLU A 275 21.02 -0.16 3.26
N TYR A 276 20.22 -1.21 3.13
CA TYR A 276 18.90 -1.32 3.75
C TYR A 276 18.97 -2.20 4.99
N ALA A 277 19.25 -1.57 6.14
CA ALA A 277 19.42 -2.28 7.40
C ALA A 277 18.88 -1.45 8.56
N ILE A 278 18.47 -2.15 9.62
CA ILE A 278 18.36 -1.57 10.96
C ILE A 278 19.42 -2.20 11.82
N VAL A 279 20.29 -1.38 12.40
CA VAL A 279 21.36 -1.79 13.29
C VAL A 279 20.99 -1.43 14.73
N ARG A 280 21.29 -2.33 15.67
CA ARG A 280 21.04 -2.07 17.09
C ARG A 280 21.79 -0.83 17.56
N ASN A 281 21.23 -0.13 18.54
CA ASN A 281 21.83 1.06 19.14
C ASN A 281 21.99 2.26 18.18
N ASN A 282 21.20 2.33 17.11
CA ASN A 282 21.10 3.51 16.25
C ASN A 282 19.70 4.16 16.33
N ILE A 283 19.68 5.48 16.14
CA ILE A 283 18.50 6.32 15.99
C ILE A 283 18.43 6.76 14.53
N TYR A 284 17.39 6.30 13.83
CA TYR A 284 17.09 6.72 12.47
C TYR A 284 16.07 7.88 12.52
N LYS A 285 16.49 9.08 12.10
CA LYS A 285 15.62 10.26 11.99
C LYS A 285 15.31 10.51 10.52
N LEU A 286 14.02 10.54 10.19
CA LEU A 286 13.54 10.69 8.82
C LEU A 286 12.84 12.04 8.68
N LYS A 287 13.36 12.91 7.80
CA LYS A 287 12.77 14.19 7.45
C LYS A 287 12.23 14.14 6.03
N VAL A 288 10.91 14.28 5.89
CA VAL A 288 10.29 14.41 4.57
C VAL A 288 10.59 15.80 4.02
N ASN A 289 11.33 15.87 2.91
CA ASN A 289 11.73 17.12 2.28
C ASN A 289 10.75 17.56 1.20
N SER A 290 10.23 16.62 0.41
CA SER A 290 9.24 16.91 -0.60
C SER A 290 8.41 15.67 -0.96
N ILE A 291 7.22 15.94 -1.47
CA ILE A 291 6.29 14.98 -2.07
C ILE A 291 5.89 15.60 -3.41
N TYR A 292 6.11 14.90 -4.51
CA TYR A 292 5.83 15.44 -5.86
C TYR A 292 4.92 14.55 -6.70
N SER A 293 4.41 13.45 -6.15
CA SER A 293 3.34 12.68 -6.78
C SER A 293 2.31 12.17 -5.76
N LEU A 294 1.19 11.71 -6.30
CA LEU A 294 0.15 11.05 -5.51
C LEU A 294 0.66 9.70 -5.02
N GLY A 295 0.60 9.49 -3.71
CA GLY A 295 0.87 8.21 -3.05
C GLY A 295 -0.11 7.12 -3.47
N SER A 296 0.12 5.90 -2.99
CA SER A 296 -0.75 4.75 -3.28
C SER A 296 -2.01 4.77 -2.41
N ASP A 297 -3.05 4.06 -2.84
CA ASP A 297 -4.33 3.92 -2.13
C ASP A 297 -4.26 2.97 -0.93
N ILE A 298 -3.23 2.12 -0.89
CA ILE A 298 -2.73 1.39 0.29
C ILE A 298 -1.20 1.40 0.23
N PRO A 299 -0.47 1.13 1.32
CA PRO A 299 0.98 0.98 1.25
C PRO A 299 1.40 -0.10 0.24
N THR A 300 2.29 0.27 -0.67
CA THR A 300 2.92 -0.60 -1.68
C THR A 300 4.43 -0.38 -1.67
N ASP A 301 5.19 -1.28 -2.28
CA ASP A 301 6.63 -1.13 -2.49
C ASP A 301 6.97 -0.23 -3.70
N GLU A 302 5.95 0.20 -4.45
CA GLU A 302 6.01 1.22 -5.50
C GLU A 302 6.55 2.56 -4.94
N ASP A 303 7.54 3.15 -5.61
CA ASP A 303 7.99 4.52 -5.34
C ASP A 303 6.98 5.52 -5.88
N HIS A 304 6.39 6.30 -4.98
CA HIS A 304 5.45 7.36 -5.27
C HIS A 304 6.05 8.76 -5.02
N GLY A 305 7.28 9.00 -5.47
CA GLY A 305 7.84 10.36 -5.55
C GLY A 305 7.94 11.05 -4.20
N LEU A 306 8.46 10.32 -3.22
CA LEU A 306 8.74 10.79 -1.86
C LEU A 306 10.25 11.05 -1.69
N VAL A 307 10.63 12.25 -1.27
CA VAL A 307 12.03 12.58 -0.94
C VAL A 307 12.20 12.65 0.57
N ILE A 308 13.02 11.75 1.12
CA ILE A 308 13.39 11.72 2.53
C ILE A 308 14.88 12.02 2.69
N GLU A 309 15.20 12.89 3.64
CA GLU A 309 16.54 13.03 4.20
C GLU A 309 16.63 12.25 5.51
N VAL A 310 17.71 11.46 5.66
CA VAL A 310 17.89 10.55 6.80
C VAL A 310 19.17 10.88 7.54
N TYR A 311 19.05 10.89 8.87
CA TYR A 311 20.16 11.01 9.80
C TYR A 311 20.21 9.75 10.66
N VAL A 312 21.35 9.07 10.64
CA VAL A 312 21.62 7.92 11.51
C VAL A 312 22.58 8.39 12.59
N ASN A 313 22.12 8.37 13.83
CA ASN A 313 22.94 8.70 15.00
C ASN A 313 23.07 7.49 15.89
N ASP A 314 24.16 7.39 16.65
CA ASP A 314 24.23 6.43 17.74
C ASP A 314 23.22 6.79 18.81
N TRP A 315 22.61 5.77 19.41
CA TRP A 315 21.88 5.92 20.65
C TRP A 315 22.91 6.24 21.74
N GLN A 316 22.92 7.49 22.20
CA GLN A 316 23.82 7.89 23.28
C GLN A 316 23.40 7.20 24.58
N LEU A 317 24.40 6.63 25.27
CA LEU A 317 24.22 5.95 26.55
C LEU A 317 23.44 6.84 27.52
N LEU A 318 22.45 6.28 28.22
CA LEU A 318 22.02 6.86 29.49
C LEU A 318 23.20 6.88 30.45
N ASP A 319 23.20 7.80 31.42
CA ASP A 319 24.21 7.81 32.48
C ASP A 319 24.35 6.41 33.09
N PRO A 320 25.57 5.89 33.29
CA PRO A 320 25.78 4.54 33.81
C PRO A 320 25.05 4.34 35.15
N GLU A 321 24.18 3.33 35.22
CA GLU A 321 23.58 2.92 36.49
C GLU A 321 24.64 2.21 37.35
N ILE A 322 25.03 2.83 38.47
CA ILE A 322 25.85 2.16 39.48
C ILE A 322 24.93 1.28 40.32
N LEU A 323 24.91 -0.01 40.03
CA LEU A 323 24.22 -0.98 40.88
C LEU A 323 24.88 -1.01 42.26
N PRO A 324 24.11 -1.01 43.36
CA PRO A 324 24.68 -1.23 44.69
C PRO A 324 25.23 -2.66 44.74
N MET A 325 26.56 -2.78 44.83
CA MET A 325 27.23 -4.02 45.21
C MET A 325 27.12 -4.26 46.71
#